data_AF-A0A7I4XZ82-F1
#
_entry.id   AF-A0A7I4XZ82-F1
#
_cell.length_a   1.000
_cell.length_b   1.000
_cell.length_c   1.000
_cell.angle_alpha   90.00
_cell.angle_beta   90.00
_cell.angle_gamma   90.00
#
_symmetry.space_group_name_H-M   'P 1'
#
loop_
_entity.id
_entity.type
_entity.pdbx_description
1 polymer ?
#
loop_
_entity_poly.entity_id
_entity_poly.type
_entity_poly.pdbx_seq_one_letter_code
_entity_poly.pdbx_strand_id
1 'polypeptide(L)'
;MSKNDVKDEVLYITEREFWEEIKDDYIQRIADMDPNEVYPSNNPGPTKPDGSINFECHCVGHLVASPCGYEFREAVTCQKSSTDEELEAGACGDQFIAFMECAMRTQCFKTTPKDDNEDK
;
A
#
# COMPACT_ATOMS: atom_id res chain seq x y z
N MET A 1 40.06 26.98 1.19
CA MET A 1 39.18 26.10 1.99
C MET A 1 38.02 25.71 1.09
N SER A 2 38.12 24.58 0.38
CA SER A 2 37.06 24.11 -0.52
C SER A 2 36.14 23.14 0.22
N LYS A 3 34.86 23.50 0.32
CA LYS A 3 33.79 22.60 0.74
C LYS A 3 33.44 21.69 -0.44
N ASN A 4 33.62 20.38 -0.29
CA ASN A 4 33.10 19.41 -1.25
C ASN A 4 31.62 19.16 -0.93
N ASP A 5 30.73 19.73 -1.74
CA ASP A 5 29.30 19.44 -1.82
C ASP A 5 29.10 18.15 -2.63
N VAL A 6 29.05 16.99 -1.98
CA VAL A 6 28.61 15.73 -2.61
C VAL A 6 27.30 15.33 -1.93
N LYS A 7 26.17 15.53 -2.61
CA LYS A 7 24.82 15.30 -2.08
C LYS A 7 24.24 13.93 -2.44
N ASP A 8 24.86 13.23 -3.40
CA ASP A 8 24.32 11.99 -3.95
C ASP A 8 25.24 10.81 -3.61
N GLU A 9 24.64 9.76 -3.06
CA GLU A 9 25.28 8.47 -2.79
C GLU A 9 24.61 7.41 -3.69
N VAL A 10 25.42 6.67 -4.45
CA VAL A 10 24.93 5.59 -5.31
C VAL A 10 25.27 4.26 -4.65
N LEU A 11 24.22 3.53 -4.25
CA LEU A 11 24.33 2.20 -3.66
C LEU A 11 24.08 1.14 -4.74
N TYR A 12 24.86 0.05 -4.70
CA TYR A 12 24.74 -1.07 -5.62
C TYR A 12 24.43 -2.34 -4.82
N ILE A 13 23.58 -3.20 -5.38
CA ILE A 13 23.29 -4.53 -4.86
C ILE A 13 23.32 -5.52 -6.01
N THR A 14 23.88 -6.70 -5.78
CA THR A 14 23.83 -7.80 -6.76
C THR A 14 22.47 -8.51 -6.70
N GLU A 15 22.10 -9.19 -7.79
CA GLU A 15 20.87 -10.01 -7.81
C GLU A 15 20.84 -11.05 -6.68
N ARG A 16 21.97 -11.70 -6.42
CA ARG A 16 22.08 -12.65 -5.29
C ARG A 16 21.85 -11.97 -3.94
N GLU A 17 22.47 -10.81 -3.70
CA GLU A 17 22.30 -10.07 -2.44
C GLU A 17 20.86 -9.56 -2.27
N PHE A 18 20.15 -9.26 -3.35
CA PHE A 18 18.72 -8.91 -3.31
C PHE A 18 17.84 -10.06 -2.79
N TRP A 19 18.23 -11.31 -3.07
CA TRP A 19 17.52 -12.51 -2.62
C TRP A 19 18.02 -13.07 -1.29
N GLU A 20 19.11 -12.55 -0.73
CA GLU A 20 19.59 -12.92 0.60
C GLU A 20 18.81 -12.19 1.70
N GLU A 21 18.82 -12.77 2.90
CA GLU A 21 18.25 -12.11 4.08
C GLU A 21 18.96 -10.78 4.38
N ILE A 22 18.19 -9.79 4.82
CA ILE A 22 18.70 -8.48 5.19
C ILE A 22 19.55 -8.61 6.47
N LYS A 23 20.86 -8.34 6.37
CA LYS A 23 21.83 -8.45 7.47
C LYS A 23 22.00 -7.16 8.28
N ASP A 24 20.94 -6.36 8.35
CA ASP A 24 20.96 -5.09 9.05
C ASP A 24 20.55 -5.29 10.53
N ASP A 25 21.38 -4.80 11.46
CA ASP A 25 21.17 -4.97 12.90
C ASP A 25 19.84 -4.35 13.37
N TYR A 26 19.36 -3.29 12.72
CA TYR A 26 18.08 -2.67 13.04
C TYR A 26 16.91 -3.52 12.52
N ILE A 27 17.01 -4.08 11.31
CA ILE A 27 16.00 -4.99 10.76
C ILE A 27 15.89 -6.28 11.57
N GLN A 28 17.01 -6.87 12.00
CA GLN A 28 17.00 -8.06 12.87
C GLN A 28 16.31 -7.76 14.20
N ARG A 29 16.57 -6.60 14.81
CA ARG A 29 15.88 -6.18 16.04
C ARG A 29 14.38 -6.05 15.86
N ILE A 30 13.91 -5.50 14.73
CA ILE A 30 12.47 -5.41 14.46
C ILE A 30 11.86 -6.81 14.29
N ALA A 31 12.57 -7.73 13.63
CA ALA A 31 12.10 -9.09 13.41
C ALA A 31 11.91 -9.88 14.72
N ASP A 32 12.72 -9.58 15.74
CA ASP A 32 12.67 -10.23 17.06
C ASP A 32 11.68 -9.57 18.05
N MET A 33 11.16 -8.38 17.76
CA MET A 33 10.20 -7.68 18.61
C MET A 33 8.81 -8.31 18.57
N ASP A 34 8.05 -8.17 19.66
CA ASP A 34 6.63 -8.58 19.64
C ASP A 34 5.86 -7.68 18.65
N PRO A 35 4.93 -8.24 17.84
CA PRO A 35 4.15 -7.44 16.92
C PRO A 35 3.42 -6.25 17.57
N ASN A 36 3.04 -6.32 18.84
CA ASN A 36 2.40 -5.21 19.55
C ASN A 36 3.39 -4.11 19.99
N GLU A 37 4.69 -4.38 19.95
CA GLU A 37 5.75 -3.40 20.20
C GLU A 37 6.13 -2.64 18.91
N VAL A 38 6.00 -3.29 17.75
CA VAL A 38 6.28 -2.70 16.43
C VAL A 38 5.04 -2.02 15.84
N TYR A 39 3.90 -2.70 15.91
CA TYR A 39 2.62 -2.18 15.42
C TYR A 39 1.85 -1.60 16.61
N PRO A 40 1.32 -0.37 16.51
CA PRO A 40 0.38 0.14 17.49
C PRO A 40 -0.76 -0.88 17.67
N SER A 41 -0.99 -1.36 18.91
CA SER A 41 -1.98 -2.40 19.22
C SER A 41 -3.42 -2.00 18.86
N ASN A 42 -3.63 -0.73 18.52
CA ASN A 42 -4.84 -0.26 17.87
C ASN A 42 -4.63 -0.32 16.36
N ASN A 43 -5.18 -1.34 15.69
CA ASN A 43 -5.61 -1.15 14.31
C ASN A 43 -6.55 0.08 14.34
N PRO A 44 -6.17 1.27 13.84
CA PRO A 44 -6.91 2.51 14.13
C PRO A 44 -8.29 2.53 13.47
N GLY A 45 -8.63 1.46 12.75
CA GLY A 45 -9.80 1.35 11.92
C GLY A 45 -9.61 2.14 10.62
N PRO A 46 -10.66 2.14 9.76
CA PRO A 46 -10.63 2.84 8.48
C PRO A 46 -10.72 4.37 8.60
N THR A 47 -10.96 4.91 9.81
CA THR A 47 -11.16 6.35 10.04
C THR A 47 -10.19 6.83 11.12
N LYS A 48 -9.45 7.89 10.83
CA LYS A 48 -8.55 8.55 11.78
C LYS A 48 -9.33 9.32 12.85
N PRO A 49 -8.70 9.72 13.97
CA PRO A 49 -9.35 10.54 14.99
C PRO A 49 -9.91 11.89 14.50
N ASP A 50 -9.35 12.44 13.41
CA ASP A 50 -9.83 13.66 12.76
C ASP A 50 -11.02 13.45 11.81
N GLY A 51 -11.50 12.21 11.67
CA GLY A 51 -12.60 11.83 10.78
C GLY A 51 -12.20 11.53 9.33
N SER A 52 -10.94 11.77 8.95
CA SER A 52 -10.42 11.44 7.63
C SER A 52 -10.16 9.94 7.45
N ILE A 53 -9.99 9.49 6.21
CA ILE A 53 -9.72 8.08 5.91
C ILE A 53 -8.33 7.69 6.39
N ASN A 54 -8.22 6.53 7.03
CA ASN A 54 -6.95 5.90 7.36
C ASN A 54 -6.48 4.99 6.22
N PHE A 55 -5.69 5.53 5.29
CA PHE A 55 -5.11 4.74 4.20
C PHE A 55 -4.02 3.75 4.64
N GLU A 56 -3.51 3.88 5.86
CA GLU A 56 -2.56 2.94 6.47
C GLU A 56 -3.27 1.76 7.16
N CYS A 57 -4.61 1.73 7.15
CA CYS A 57 -5.35 0.60 7.68
C CYS A 57 -5.02 -0.65 6.86
N HIS A 58 -4.54 -1.70 7.53
CA HIS A 58 -4.10 -2.95 6.89
C HIS A 58 -5.15 -3.56 5.93
N CYS A 59 -6.44 -3.33 6.17
CA CYS A 59 -7.54 -3.79 5.31
C CYS A 59 -7.47 -3.23 3.88
N VAL A 60 -6.96 -1.99 3.72
CA VAL A 60 -6.85 -1.30 2.42
C VAL A 60 -5.41 -1.11 1.97
N GLY A 61 -4.42 -1.43 2.81
CA GLY A 61 -3.00 -1.23 2.50
C GLY A 61 -2.58 -1.83 1.15
N HIS A 62 -3.05 -3.05 0.83
CA HIS A 62 -2.76 -3.71 -0.45
C HIS A 62 -3.37 -2.98 -1.67
N LEU A 63 -4.49 -2.26 -1.50
CA LEU A 63 -5.11 -1.46 -2.55
C LEU A 63 -4.37 -0.13 -2.72
N VAL A 64 -4.04 0.52 -1.60
CA VAL A 64 -3.33 1.81 -1.53
C VAL A 64 -1.90 1.70 -2.09
N ALA A 65 -1.22 0.58 -1.82
CA ALA A 65 0.12 0.27 -2.31
C ALA A 65 0.15 -0.37 -3.70
N SER A 66 -1.01 -0.60 -4.33
CA SER A 66 -1.07 -1.12 -5.69
C SER A 66 -0.65 -0.05 -6.73
N PRO A 67 -0.30 -0.47 -7.96
CA PRO A 67 -0.14 0.45 -9.09
C PRO A 67 -1.34 1.36 -9.37
N CYS A 68 -2.54 1.00 -8.88
CA CYS A 68 -3.78 1.77 -8.99
C CYS A 68 -4.18 2.46 -7.68
N GLY A 69 -3.24 2.59 -6.74
CA GLY A 69 -3.49 3.15 -5.43
C GLY A 69 -3.87 4.63 -5.46
N TYR A 70 -3.48 5.38 -6.49
CA TYR A 70 -3.88 6.78 -6.65
C TYR A 70 -5.40 6.88 -6.92
N GLU A 71 -5.88 6.17 -7.93
CA GLU A 71 -7.29 6.15 -8.31
C GLU A 71 -8.16 5.59 -7.18
N PHE A 72 -7.66 4.59 -6.45
CA PHE A 72 -8.34 4.08 -5.25
C PHE A 72 -8.52 5.17 -4.17
N ARG A 73 -7.46 5.95 -3.88
CA ARG A 73 -7.53 7.03 -2.88
C ARG A 73 -8.54 8.10 -3.29
N GLU A 74 -8.60 8.47 -4.57
CA GLU A 74 -9.58 9.43 -5.09
C GLU A 74 -11.01 8.91 -4.94
N ALA A 75 -11.27 7.65 -5.30
CA ALA A 75 -12.60 7.04 -5.20
C ALA A 75 -13.11 6.99 -3.75
N VAL A 76 -12.28 6.49 -2.82
CA VAL A 76 -12.68 6.36 -1.41
C VAL A 76 -12.80 7.73 -0.73
N THR A 77 -11.94 8.70 -1.09
CA THR A 77 -12.05 10.08 -0.59
C THR A 77 -13.37 10.71 -1.01
N CYS A 78 -13.74 10.59 -2.29
CA CYS A 78 -15.04 11.06 -2.77
C CYS A 78 -16.19 10.37 -2.04
N GLN A 79 -16.16 9.04 -1.92
CA GLN A 79 -17.21 8.28 -1.25
C GLN A 79 -17.40 8.72 0.21
N LYS A 80 -16.30 9.00 0.93
CA LYS A 80 -16.35 9.46 2.32
C LYS A 80 -16.97 10.85 2.48
N SER A 81 -16.80 11.72 1.47
CA SER A 81 -17.34 13.09 1.49
C SER A 81 -18.80 13.20 1.05
N SER A 82 -19.34 12.17 0.38
CA SER A 82 -20.70 12.16 -0.15
C SER A 82 -21.69 11.52 0.83
N THR A 83 -22.96 11.94 0.77
CA THR A 83 -24.05 11.24 1.48
C THR A 83 -24.52 10.01 0.69
N ASP A 84 -25.28 9.14 1.35
CA ASP A 84 -25.85 7.96 0.70
C ASP A 84 -26.77 8.36 -0.47
N GLU A 85 -27.57 9.42 -0.32
CA GLU A 85 -28.45 9.92 -1.40
C GLU A 85 -27.65 10.45 -2.61
N GLU A 86 -26.51 11.12 -2.36
CA GLU A 86 -25.65 11.62 -3.43
C GLU A 86 -24.99 10.45 -4.19
N LEU A 87 -24.57 9.40 -3.48
CA LEU A 87 -24.02 8.19 -4.08
C LEU A 87 -25.08 7.44 -4.91
N GLU A 88 -26.32 7.33 -4.40
CA GLU A 88 -27.45 6.77 -5.16
C GLU A 88 -27.77 7.60 -6.41
N ALA A 89 -27.57 8.92 -6.35
CA ALA A 89 -27.69 9.82 -7.49
C ALA A 89 -26.47 9.79 -8.44
N GLY A 90 -25.45 8.98 -8.16
CA GLY A 90 -24.29 8.77 -9.01
C GLY A 90 -23.06 9.62 -8.69
N ALA A 91 -23.01 10.27 -7.52
CA ALA A 91 -21.79 10.93 -7.05
C ALA A 91 -20.63 9.92 -6.99
N CYS A 92 -19.41 10.42 -7.27
CA CYS A 92 -18.17 9.64 -7.26
C CYS A 92 -18.05 8.55 -8.35
N GLY A 93 -18.98 8.49 -9.30
CA GLY A 93 -18.96 7.53 -10.40
C GLY A 93 -17.68 7.61 -11.24
N ASP A 94 -17.24 8.82 -11.58
CA ASP A 94 -16.03 9.03 -12.40
C ASP A 94 -14.76 8.49 -11.70
N GLN A 95 -14.60 8.76 -10.41
CA GLN A 95 -13.46 8.29 -9.63
C GLN A 95 -13.47 6.76 -9.51
N PHE A 96 -14.64 6.17 -9.30
CA PHE A 96 -14.78 4.72 -9.24
C PHE A 96 -14.44 4.06 -10.59
N ILE A 97 -14.94 4.61 -11.70
CA ILE A 97 -14.62 4.13 -13.05
C ILE A 97 -13.12 4.25 -13.33
N ALA A 98 -12.48 5.37 -12.96
CA ALA A 98 -11.04 5.54 -13.13
C ALA A 98 -10.23 4.46 -12.39
N PHE A 99 -10.64 4.11 -11.17
CA PHE A 99 -10.01 3.01 -10.41
C PHE A 99 -10.20 1.65 -11.11
N MET A 100 -11.42 1.35 -11.56
CA MET A 100 -11.71 0.10 -12.27
C MET A 100 -10.95 -0.01 -13.59
N GLU A 101 -10.88 1.06 -14.36
CA GLU A 101 -10.12 1.12 -15.61
C GLU A 101 -8.62 0.88 -15.35
N CYS A 102 -8.05 1.49 -14.30
CA CYS A 102 -6.67 1.22 -13.92
C CYS A 102 -6.47 -0.26 -13.58
N ALA A 103 -7.33 -0.83 -12.73
CA ALA A 103 -7.21 -2.22 -12.29
C ALA A 103 -7.28 -3.20 -13.48
N MET A 104 -8.20 -2.97 -14.40
CA MET A 104 -8.34 -3.77 -15.62
C MET A 104 -7.14 -3.62 -16.56
N ARG A 105 -6.69 -2.38 -16.81
CA ARG A 105 -5.56 -2.08 -17.70
C ARG A 105 -4.26 -2.70 -17.21
N THR A 106 -4.02 -2.61 -15.90
CA THR A 106 -2.78 -3.11 -15.26
C THR A 106 -2.86 -4.58 -14.88
N GLN A 107 -4.06 -5.18 -14.91
CA GLN A 107 -4.34 -6.49 -14.35
C GLN A 107 -3.92 -6.59 -12.88
N CYS A 108 -3.98 -5.47 -12.14
CA CYS A 108 -3.75 -5.47 -10.69
C CYS A 108 -4.75 -6.41 -10.01
N PHE A 109 -4.31 -7.04 -8.93
CA PHE A 109 -5.09 -8.00 -8.14
C PHE A 109 -5.45 -9.32 -8.85
N LYS A 110 -4.94 -9.56 -10.07
CA LYS A 110 -5.04 -10.86 -10.71
C LYS A 110 -4.19 -11.87 -9.93
N THR A 111 -4.84 -12.84 -9.31
CA THR A 111 -4.14 -13.98 -8.72
C THR A 111 -3.56 -14.85 -9.83
N THR A 112 -2.26 -15.18 -9.74
CA THR A 112 -1.70 -16.26 -10.55
C THR A 112 -2.48 -17.54 -10.27
N PRO A 113 -2.79 -18.36 -11.28
CA PRO A 113 -3.35 -19.69 -11.05
C PRO A 113 -2.41 -20.43 -10.10
N LYS A 114 -2.96 -20.96 -9.00
CA LYS A 114 -2.23 -21.98 -8.24
C LYS A 114 -2.12 -23.18 -9.17
N ASP A 115 -0.91 -23.59 -9.50
CA ASP A 115 -0.71 -24.91 -10.11
C ASP A 115 -1.11 -25.95 -9.05
N ASP A 116 -2.34 -26.46 -9.13
CA ASP A 116 -2.86 -27.55 -8.29
C ASP A 116 -2.21 -28.91 -8.66
N ASN A 117 -0.91 -28.94 -9.01
CA ASN A 117 -0.15 -30.14 -9.38
C ASN A 117 1.15 -30.28 -8.56
N GLU A 118 1.06 -30.16 -7.23
CA GLU A 118 2.12 -30.60 -6.31
C GLU A 118 1.61 -31.62 -5.29
N ASP A 119 0.69 -32.49 -5.70
CA ASP A 119 0.39 -33.74 -5.00
C ASP A 119 0.18 -34.86 -6.03
N LYS A 120 1.29 -35.48 -6.47
CA LYS A 120 1.36 -36.87 -6.91
C LYS A 120 2.77 -37.38 -7.08
#